data_AF-A0A3R8PGH8-F1
#
_entry.id   AF-A0A3R8PGH8-F1
#
_cell.length_a   1.000
_cell.length_b   1.000
_cell.length_c   1.000
_cell.angle_alpha   90.00
_cell.angle_beta   90.00
_cell.angle_gamma   90.00
#
_symmetry.space_group_name_H-M   'P 1'
#
loop_
_entity.id
_entity.type
_entity.pdbx_description
1 polymer ?
#
loop_
_entity_poly.entity_id
_entity_poly.type
_entity_poly.pdbx_seq_one_letter_code
_entity_poly.pdbx_strand_id
1 'polypeptide(L)'
;MTETRFSTATEALTALTRVVPDFPSPGVTFGDLTPVLADPDGFRVVVDDLAAAVGECAPDLVAGLDARGFLVGSAVARALGTGILAVRKAGKLPPPVHHEDYALEYGTAALEIPASGVPLEGRRVVLVDDVLATGGTMAASRALLERAGAVVCGLAVVLEVPGLGGRDRFPDLPLYVAGDRDDDRPGAAGATAVRDTTLTRSEETHL
;
A
#
# COMPACT_ATOMS: atom_id res chain seq x y z
N MET A 1 -23.90 9.67 19.16
CA MET A 1 -22.91 9.71 18.07
C MET A 1 -21.57 9.82 18.74
N THR A 2 -20.73 8.78 18.62
CA THR A 2 -19.35 8.86 19.09
C THR A 2 -18.63 9.83 18.16
N GLU A 3 -17.99 10.84 18.73
CA GLU A 3 -17.22 11.83 17.98
C GLU A 3 -16.03 11.12 17.33
N THR A 4 -15.90 11.24 16.01
CA THR A 4 -14.82 10.62 15.24
C THR A 4 -13.49 11.27 15.62
N ARG A 5 -12.54 10.48 16.14
CA ARG A 5 -11.26 10.97 16.66
C ARG A 5 -10.28 11.44 15.58
N PHE A 6 -10.33 10.84 14.40
CA PHE A 6 -9.42 11.13 13.29
C PHE A 6 -10.22 11.40 12.02
N SER A 7 -9.83 12.45 11.30
CA SER A 7 -10.46 12.84 10.04
C SER A 7 -9.72 12.30 8.80
N THR A 8 -8.42 12.02 8.94
CA THR A 8 -7.57 11.50 7.84
C THR A 8 -6.74 10.29 8.28
N ALA A 9 -6.22 9.53 7.31
CA ALA A 9 -5.29 8.44 7.58
C ALA A 9 -3.99 8.96 8.20
N THR A 10 -3.47 10.09 7.70
CA THR A 10 -2.28 10.76 8.23
C THR A 10 -2.38 11.09 9.71
N GLU A 11 -3.53 11.64 10.16
CA GLU A 11 -3.76 11.96 11.57
C GLU A 11 -3.73 10.70 12.44
N ALA A 12 -4.45 9.65 12.04
CA ALA A 12 -4.49 8.39 12.76
C ALA A 12 -3.11 7.71 12.84
N LEU A 13 -2.40 7.63 11.71
CA LEU A 13 -1.08 7.01 11.63
C LEU A 13 -0.07 7.76 12.49
N THR A 14 -0.07 9.09 12.45
CA THR A 14 0.83 9.92 13.27
C THR A 14 0.55 9.75 14.76
N ALA A 15 -0.73 9.69 15.14
CA ALA A 15 -1.12 9.62 16.55
C ALA A 15 -0.97 8.23 17.18
N LEU A 16 -1.14 7.16 16.40
CA LEU A 16 -1.28 5.80 16.92
C LEU A 16 -0.12 4.87 16.55
N THR A 17 0.63 5.13 15.47
CA THR A 17 1.75 4.23 15.10
C THR A 17 2.79 4.23 16.19
N ARG A 18 3.07 3.06 16.77
CA ARG A 18 4.11 2.91 17.77
C ARG A 18 5.45 2.70 17.07
N VAL A 19 6.35 3.66 17.19
CA VAL A 19 7.71 3.56 16.63
C VAL A 19 8.60 2.76 17.59
N VAL A 20 9.18 1.67 17.09
CA VAL A 20 10.05 0.77 17.86
C VAL A 20 11.44 0.77 17.22
N PRO A 21 12.48 1.32 17.89
CA PRO A 21 13.84 1.27 17.37
C PRO A 21 14.44 -0.13 17.48
N ASP A 22 15.41 -0.43 16.61
CA ASP A 22 16.23 -1.65 16.61
C ASP A 22 15.43 -2.96 16.52
N PHE A 23 14.33 -2.96 15.77
CA PHE A 23 13.48 -4.14 15.56
C PHE A 23 13.19 -4.37 14.07
N PRO A 24 13.28 -5.62 13.56
CA PRO A 24 13.64 -6.85 14.27
C PRO A 24 15.15 -7.00 14.52
N SER A 25 15.96 -6.06 14.04
CA SER A 25 17.41 -6.05 14.15
C SER A 25 17.94 -4.63 14.39
N PRO A 26 19.17 -4.48 14.92
CA PRO A 26 19.79 -3.18 15.12
C PRO A 26 19.80 -2.33 13.84
N GLY A 27 19.54 -1.03 13.98
CA GLY A 27 19.51 -0.05 12.89
C GLY A 27 18.17 0.03 12.14
N VAL A 28 17.21 -0.85 12.42
CA VAL A 28 15.87 -0.82 11.80
C VAL A 28 14.88 -0.10 12.71
N THR A 29 14.18 0.90 12.17
CA THR A 29 13.05 1.55 12.85
C THR A 29 11.75 0.91 12.40
N PHE A 30 11.03 0.25 13.31
CA PHE A 30 9.80 -0.47 13.03
C PHE A 30 8.56 0.36 13.38
N GLY A 31 7.67 0.54 12.40
CA GLY A 31 6.33 1.11 12.61
C GLY A 31 5.34 0.04 13.01
N ASP A 32 5.08 -0.10 14.32
CA ASP A 32 4.07 -1.03 14.82
C ASP A 32 2.67 -0.43 14.67
N LEU A 33 1.95 -0.94 13.67
CA LEU A 33 0.58 -0.57 13.32
C LEU A 33 -0.48 -1.18 14.25
N THR A 34 -0.10 -2.03 15.21
CA THR A 34 -1.06 -2.70 16.10
C THR A 34 -2.04 -1.72 16.78
N PRO A 35 -1.60 -0.55 17.32
CA PRO A 35 -2.55 0.40 17.92
C PRO A 35 -3.46 1.09 16.89
N VAL A 36 -2.98 1.34 15.67
CA VAL A 36 -3.81 1.89 14.57
C VAL A 36 -4.93 0.91 14.23
N LEU A 37 -4.60 -0.38 14.07
CA LEU A 37 -5.55 -1.42 13.72
C LEU A 37 -6.53 -1.76 14.85
N ALA A 38 -6.12 -1.54 16.10
CA ALA A 38 -6.95 -1.77 17.28
C ALA A 38 -7.89 -0.60 17.62
N ASP A 39 -7.60 0.61 17.11
CA ASP A 39 -8.46 1.78 17.26
C ASP A 39 -9.53 1.80 16.16
N PRO A 40 -10.83 1.88 16.50
CA PRO A 40 -11.90 1.78 15.51
C PRO A 40 -11.93 2.96 14.53
N ASP A 41 -11.55 4.17 14.97
CA ASP A 41 -11.50 5.33 14.07
C ASP A 41 -10.23 5.28 13.22
N GLY A 42 -9.09 4.93 13.81
CA GLY A 42 -7.83 4.77 13.10
C GLY A 42 -7.89 3.72 12.00
N PHE A 43 -8.43 2.54 12.31
CA PHE A 43 -8.60 1.49 11.31
C PHE A 43 -9.55 1.90 10.18
N ARG A 44 -10.67 2.56 10.52
CA ARG A 44 -11.64 3.03 9.53
C ARG A 44 -11.01 4.01 8.55
N VAL A 45 -10.37 5.09 9.03
CA VAL A 45 -9.83 6.12 8.11
C VAL A 45 -8.70 5.58 7.22
N VAL A 46 -7.86 4.68 7.74
CA VAL A 46 -6.81 4.04 6.93
C VAL A 46 -7.41 3.13 5.86
N VAL A 47 -8.44 2.35 6.18
CA VAL A 47 -9.12 1.48 5.20
C VAL A 47 -9.85 2.31 4.14
N ASP A 48 -10.56 3.36 4.56
CA ASP A 48 -11.31 4.23 3.66
C ASP A 48 -10.37 4.93 2.66
N ASP A 49 -9.23 5.44 3.14
CA ASP A 49 -8.19 6.06 2.31
C ASP A 49 -7.60 5.07 1.28
N LEU A 50 -7.16 3.90 1.74
CA LEU A 50 -6.61 2.87 0.85
C LEU A 50 -7.65 2.39 -0.18
N ALA A 51 -8.90 2.17 0.24
CA ALA A 51 -9.97 1.73 -0.65
C ALA A 51 -10.30 2.79 -1.71
N ALA A 52 -10.35 4.08 -1.32
CA ALA A 52 -10.56 5.16 -2.26
C ALA A 52 -9.42 5.23 -3.30
N ALA A 53 -8.17 5.11 -2.86
CA ALA A 53 -7.00 5.15 -3.73
C ALA A 53 -6.96 3.98 -4.73
N VAL A 54 -7.11 2.74 -4.25
CA VAL A 54 -7.05 1.58 -5.15
C VAL A 54 -8.32 1.38 -5.98
N GLY A 55 -9.44 1.98 -5.58
CA GLY A 55 -10.68 1.97 -6.35
C GLY A 55 -10.52 2.60 -7.74
N GLU A 56 -9.59 3.53 -7.90
CA GLU A 56 -9.22 4.13 -9.19
C GLU A 56 -8.66 3.08 -10.18
N CYS A 57 -8.10 1.99 -9.66
CA CYS A 57 -7.62 0.88 -10.47
C CYS A 57 -8.75 -0.07 -10.91
N ALA A 58 -9.99 0.10 -10.43
CA ALA A 58 -11.12 -0.80 -10.68
C ALA A 58 -10.74 -2.31 -10.57
N PRO A 59 -10.28 -2.77 -9.40
CA PRO A 59 -9.90 -4.17 -9.19
C PRO A 59 -11.14 -5.08 -9.12
N ASP A 60 -11.05 -6.28 -9.68
CA ASP A 60 -12.04 -7.35 -9.53
C ASP A 60 -11.83 -8.16 -8.23
N LEU A 61 -10.62 -8.06 -7.66
CA LEU A 61 -10.16 -8.85 -6.52
C LEU A 61 -9.04 -8.11 -5.78
N VAL A 62 -9.03 -8.23 -4.45
CA VAL A 62 -7.90 -7.82 -3.62
C VAL A 62 -7.05 -9.04 -3.31
N ALA A 63 -5.72 -8.93 -3.38
CA ALA A 63 -4.80 -9.93 -2.88
C ALA A 63 -4.08 -9.40 -1.63
N GLY A 64 -4.36 -10.00 -0.48
CA GLY A 64 -3.73 -9.63 0.80
C GLY A 64 -2.52 -10.52 1.08
N LEU A 65 -1.44 -9.94 1.60
CA LEU A 65 -0.19 -10.65 1.92
C LEU A 65 -0.14 -11.14 3.38
N ASP A 66 0.39 -12.34 3.58
CA ASP A 66 0.46 -13.00 4.89
C ASP A 66 1.45 -12.30 5.85
N ALA A 67 1.10 -11.99 7.10
CA ALA A 67 -0.22 -12.13 7.74
C ALA A 67 -0.94 -10.80 7.90
N ARG A 68 -0.17 -9.72 8.12
CA ARG A 68 -0.71 -8.43 8.54
C ARG A 68 -1.44 -7.73 7.40
N GLY A 69 -0.98 -7.91 6.16
CA GLY A 69 -1.71 -7.53 4.96
C GLY A 69 -3.12 -8.13 4.86
N PHE A 70 -3.42 -9.27 5.51
CA PHE A 70 -4.78 -9.81 5.54
C PHE A 70 -5.76 -8.91 6.29
N LEU A 71 -5.32 -8.22 7.35
CA LEU A 71 -6.21 -7.40 8.19
C LEU A 71 -6.74 -6.21 7.38
N VAL A 72 -5.82 -5.46 6.77
CA VAL A 72 -6.15 -4.30 5.93
C VAL A 72 -6.72 -4.71 4.59
N GLY A 73 -6.15 -5.71 3.92
CA GLY A 73 -6.64 -6.20 2.63
C GLY A 73 -8.09 -6.69 2.70
N SER A 74 -8.47 -7.39 3.77
CA SER A 74 -9.86 -7.87 3.93
C SER A 74 -10.85 -6.73 4.10
N ALA A 75 -10.46 -5.68 4.83
CA ALA A 75 -11.30 -4.51 5.04
C ALA A 75 -11.42 -3.66 3.77
N VAL A 76 -10.33 -3.49 3.02
CA VAL A 76 -10.34 -2.84 1.69
C VAL A 76 -11.21 -3.61 0.71
N ALA A 77 -11.08 -4.95 0.64
CA ALA A 77 -11.92 -5.78 -0.22
C ALA A 77 -13.41 -5.60 0.09
N ARG A 78 -13.75 -5.60 1.38
CA ARG A 78 -15.13 -5.34 1.86
C ARG A 78 -15.61 -3.94 1.47
N ALA A 79 -14.80 -2.91 1.61
CA ALA A 79 -15.15 -1.53 1.27
C ALA A 79 -15.42 -1.37 -0.24
N LEU A 80 -14.64 -2.06 -1.08
CA LEU A 80 -14.80 -2.07 -2.54
C LEU A 80 -15.93 -2.99 -3.05
N GLY A 81 -16.51 -3.82 -2.18
CA GLY A 81 -17.49 -4.84 -2.59
C GLY A 81 -16.89 -5.97 -3.44
N THR A 82 -15.59 -6.22 -3.31
CA THR A 82 -14.86 -7.28 -4.03
C THR A 82 -14.62 -8.50 -3.13
N GLY A 83 -14.00 -9.54 -3.70
CA GLY A 83 -13.45 -10.65 -2.92
C GLY A 83 -11.99 -10.40 -2.49
N ILE A 84 -11.47 -11.27 -1.64
CA ILE A 84 -10.05 -11.31 -1.28
C ILE A 84 -9.44 -12.68 -1.58
N LEU A 85 -8.23 -12.68 -2.10
CA LEU A 85 -7.34 -13.84 -2.21
C LEU A 85 -6.18 -13.68 -1.22
N ALA A 86 -5.93 -14.70 -0.41
CA ALA A 86 -4.78 -14.72 0.48
C ALA A 86 -3.54 -15.23 -0.26
N VAL A 87 -2.49 -14.40 -0.35
CA VAL A 87 -1.15 -14.84 -0.75
C VAL A 87 -0.39 -15.27 0.50
N ARG A 88 -0.04 -16.55 0.59
CA ARG A 88 0.45 -17.16 1.83
C ARG A 88 1.90 -17.57 1.73
N LYS A 89 2.59 -17.63 2.87
CA LYS A 89 3.89 -18.34 2.94
C LYS A 89 3.70 -19.81 2.62
N ALA A 90 4.70 -20.43 1.99
CA ALA A 90 4.62 -21.82 1.56
C ALA A 90 4.25 -22.80 2.69
N GLY A 91 3.45 -23.81 2.35
CA GLY A 91 2.98 -24.85 3.27
C GLY A 91 1.82 -24.43 4.18
N LYS A 92 1.24 -23.24 3.96
CA LYS A 92 0.05 -22.76 4.70
C LYS A 92 -1.27 -22.94 3.95
N LEU A 93 -1.22 -23.38 2.69
CA LEU A 93 -2.39 -23.70 1.88
C LEU A 93 -2.45 -25.20 1.58
N PRO A 94 -3.65 -25.79 1.51
CA PRO A 94 -3.80 -27.16 1.03
C PRO A 94 -3.47 -27.24 -0.46
N PRO A 95 -2.75 -28.28 -0.92
CA PRO A 95 -2.44 -28.48 -2.34
C PRO A 95 -3.71 -28.82 -3.16
N PRO A 96 -3.73 -28.52 -4.48
CA PRO A 96 -2.63 -27.96 -5.27
C PRO A 96 -2.52 -26.43 -5.15
N VAL A 97 -1.29 -25.92 -5.25
CA VAL A 97 -0.94 -24.49 -5.14
C VAL A 97 -0.06 -24.05 -6.31
N HIS A 98 -0.18 -22.80 -6.73
CA HIS A 98 0.90 -22.11 -7.43
C HIS A 98 1.93 -21.66 -6.40
N HIS A 99 3.20 -21.68 -6.79
CA HIS A 99 4.33 -21.44 -5.92
C HIS A 99 5.28 -20.42 -6.56
N GLU A 100 5.85 -19.53 -5.75
CA GLU A 100 6.92 -18.62 -6.14
C GLU A 100 8.01 -18.53 -5.09
N ASP A 101 9.23 -18.90 -5.47
CA ASP A 101 10.43 -18.68 -4.69
C ASP A 101 10.94 -17.24 -4.82
N TYR A 102 11.48 -16.68 -3.74
CA TYR A 102 12.19 -15.41 -3.77
C TYR A 102 13.38 -15.40 -2.81
N ALA A 103 14.40 -14.63 -3.18
CA ALA A 103 15.62 -14.52 -2.41
C ALA A 103 15.45 -13.60 -1.19
N LEU A 104 16.02 -14.02 -0.07
CA LEU A 104 16.27 -13.20 1.11
C LEU A 104 17.76 -12.88 1.21
N GLU A 105 18.15 -11.98 2.13
CA GLU A 105 19.58 -11.72 2.41
C GLU A 105 20.31 -13.01 2.83
N TYR A 106 19.63 -13.86 3.61
CA TYR A 106 20.12 -15.18 4.00
C TYR A 106 19.04 -16.23 3.71
N GLY A 107 19.14 -16.87 2.54
CA GLY A 107 18.30 -18.00 2.14
C GLY A 107 17.20 -17.65 1.13
N THR A 108 16.24 -18.55 0.99
CA THR A 108 15.06 -18.39 0.14
C THR A 108 13.79 -18.56 0.96
N ALA A 109 12.74 -17.89 0.53
CA ALA A 109 11.38 -18.11 1.01
C ALA A 109 10.46 -18.27 -0.18
N ALA A 110 9.22 -18.73 0.06
CA ALA A 110 8.26 -18.90 -1.01
C ALA A 110 6.86 -18.46 -0.62
N LEU A 111 6.11 -18.03 -1.63
CA LEU A 111 4.71 -17.64 -1.55
C LEU A 111 3.84 -18.58 -2.38
N GLU A 112 2.60 -18.77 -1.93
CA GLU A 112 1.63 -19.67 -2.52
C GLU A 112 0.24 -19.04 -2.61
N ILE A 113 -0.48 -19.43 -3.66
CA ILE A 113 -1.92 -19.22 -3.85
C ILE A 113 -2.55 -20.55 -4.30
N PRO A 114 -3.85 -20.79 -4.07
CA PRO A 114 -4.51 -21.99 -4.55
C PRO A 114 -4.41 -22.10 -6.09
N ALA A 115 -4.07 -23.29 -6.60
CA ALA A 115 -4.00 -23.54 -8.05
C ALA A 115 -5.37 -23.84 -8.70
N SER A 116 -6.42 -23.87 -7.90
CA SER A 116 -7.79 -24.14 -8.35
C SER A 116 -8.81 -23.48 -7.43
N GLY A 117 -10.05 -23.35 -7.90
CA GLY A 117 -11.15 -22.78 -7.11
C GLY A 117 -11.23 -21.26 -7.13
N VAL A 118 -10.23 -20.56 -7.67
CA VAL A 118 -10.24 -19.11 -7.85
C VAL A 118 -9.87 -18.80 -9.31
N PRO A 119 -10.84 -18.45 -10.18
CA PRO A 119 -10.55 -18.08 -11.56
C PRO A 119 -9.80 -16.74 -11.61
N LEU A 120 -8.54 -16.75 -12.05
CA LEU A 120 -7.66 -15.58 -12.07
C LEU A 120 -7.38 -15.04 -13.47
N GLU A 121 -7.55 -15.84 -14.52
CA GLU A 121 -7.30 -15.41 -15.91
C GLU A 121 -8.01 -14.09 -16.23
N GLY A 122 -7.22 -13.08 -16.61
CA GLY A 122 -7.68 -11.74 -16.96
C GLY A 122 -8.23 -10.88 -15.82
N ARG A 123 -8.35 -11.41 -14.59
CA ARG A 123 -8.86 -10.61 -13.45
C ARG A 123 -7.87 -9.51 -13.09
N ARG A 124 -8.41 -8.32 -12.83
CA ARG A 124 -7.65 -7.19 -12.29
C ARG A 124 -7.50 -7.37 -10.78
N VAL A 125 -6.26 -7.44 -10.29
CA VAL A 125 -5.96 -7.67 -8.89
C VAL A 125 -5.15 -6.50 -8.33
N VAL A 126 -5.58 -5.95 -7.20
CA VAL A 126 -4.74 -5.04 -6.40
C VAL A 126 -4.07 -5.82 -5.28
N LEU A 127 -2.76 -5.60 -5.10
CA LEU A 127 -2.02 -6.16 -3.96
C LEU A 127 -2.07 -5.21 -2.77
N VAL A 128 -2.38 -5.74 -1.59
CA VAL A 128 -2.44 -4.97 -0.34
C VAL A 128 -1.57 -5.64 0.72
N ASP A 129 -0.68 -4.86 1.34
CA ASP A 129 0.10 -5.26 2.50
C ASP A 129 0.10 -4.17 3.57
N ASP A 130 0.63 -4.45 4.76
CA ASP A 130 0.76 -3.44 5.79
C ASP A 130 1.96 -2.51 5.56
N VAL A 131 3.11 -3.06 5.17
CA VAL A 131 4.36 -2.31 5.03
C VAL A 131 5.10 -2.65 3.73
N LEU A 132 5.50 -1.63 2.96
CA LEU A 132 6.47 -1.77 1.88
C LEU A 132 7.88 -1.49 2.41
N ALA A 133 8.69 -2.54 2.58
CA ALA A 133 10.12 -2.44 2.91
C ALA A 133 10.98 -2.46 1.64
N THR A 134 11.74 -3.55 1.41
CA THR A 134 12.54 -3.73 0.19
C THR A 134 11.70 -4.06 -1.05
N GLY A 135 10.41 -4.37 -0.88
CA GLY A 135 9.49 -4.75 -1.95
C GLY A 135 9.59 -6.20 -2.44
N GLY A 136 10.47 -7.03 -1.86
CA GLY A 136 10.68 -8.43 -2.30
C GLY A 136 9.41 -9.28 -2.26
N THR A 137 8.70 -9.30 -1.13
CA THR A 137 7.44 -10.06 -0.96
C THR A 137 6.36 -9.58 -1.93
N MET A 138 6.25 -8.26 -2.12
CA MET A 138 5.28 -7.66 -3.04
C MET A 138 5.58 -8.05 -4.49
N ALA A 139 6.86 -8.04 -4.88
CA ALA A 139 7.30 -8.43 -6.22
C ALA A 139 7.08 -9.93 -6.50
N ALA A 140 7.40 -10.79 -5.54
CA ALA A 140 7.12 -12.22 -5.64
C ALA A 140 5.61 -12.49 -5.73
N SER A 141 4.80 -11.75 -4.96
CA SER A 141 3.33 -11.86 -5.01
C SER A 141 2.78 -11.46 -6.37
N ARG A 142 3.30 -10.37 -6.95
CA ARG A 142 2.95 -9.93 -8.31
C ARG A 142 3.26 -11.02 -9.33
N ALA A 143 4.50 -11.52 -9.35
CA ALA A 143 4.93 -12.55 -10.27
C ALA A 143 4.09 -13.83 -10.16
N LEU A 144 3.75 -14.23 -8.93
CA LEU A 144 2.89 -15.39 -8.66
C LEU A 144 1.49 -15.22 -9.26
N LEU A 145 0.85 -14.07 -9.06
CA LEU A 145 -0.48 -13.77 -9.59
C LEU A 145 -0.49 -13.66 -11.12
N GLU A 146 0.49 -12.98 -11.71
CA GLU A 146 0.61 -12.82 -13.15
C GLU A 146 0.83 -14.16 -13.85
N ARG A 147 1.64 -15.06 -13.28
CA ARG A 147 1.77 -16.43 -13.79
C ARG A 147 0.51 -17.27 -13.66
N ALA A 148 -0.37 -16.94 -12.71
CA ALA A 148 -1.68 -17.57 -12.58
C ALA A 148 -2.75 -16.92 -13.51
N GLY A 149 -2.33 -16.00 -14.39
CA GLY A 149 -3.19 -15.37 -15.40
C GLY A 149 -3.84 -14.06 -14.96
N ALA A 150 -3.60 -13.58 -13.74
CA ALA A 150 -4.14 -12.30 -13.28
C ALA A 150 -3.38 -11.10 -13.86
N VAL A 151 -4.02 -9.94 -13.85
CA VAL A 151 -3.42 -8.65 -14.18
C VAL A 151 -3.30 -7.84 -12.88
N VAL A 152 -2.08 -7.67 -12.37
CA VAL A 152 -1.87 -6.80 -11.21
C VAL A 152 -2.01 -5.35 -11.66
N CYS A 153 -3.00 -4.65 -11.11
CA CYS A 153 -3.37 -3.30 -11.57
C CYS A 153 -2.91 -2.17 -10.65
N GLY A 154 -2.43 -2.49 -9.44
CA GLY A 154 -1.95 -1.52 -8.47
C GLY A 154 -1.52 -2.17 -7.16
N LEU A 155 -0.86 -1.38 -6.33
CA LEU A 155 -0.32 -1.78 -5.04
C LEU A 155 -0.78 -0.78 -3.97
N ALA A 156 -1.06 -1.27 -2.76
CA ALA A 156 -1.38 -0.43 -1.62
C ALA A 156 -0.70 -0.94 -0.34
N VAL A 157 -0.13 -0.01 0.43
CA VAL A 157 0.44 -0.28 1.75
C VAL A 157 0.05 0.79 2.77
N VAL A 158 0.05 0.44 4.06
CA VAL A 158 -0.19 1.43 5.12
C VAL A 158 1.05 2.28 5.36
N LEU A 159 2.24 1.67 5.38
CA LEU A 159 3.52 2.37 5.55
C LEU A 159 4.52 1.99 4.46
N GLU A 160 5.35 2.93 4.06
CA GLU A 160 6.57 2.68 3.30
C GLU A 160 7.79 2.92 4.19
N VAL A 161 8.81 2.05 4.09
CA VAL A 161 10.09 2.25 4.79
C VAL A 161 11.03 3.06 3.90
N PRO A 162 11.36 4.31 4.26
CA PRO A 162 12.21 5.15 3.44
C PRO A 162 13.61 4.56 3.27
N GLY A 163 14.23 4.80 2.11
CA GLY A 163 15.62 4.42 1.84
C GLY A 163 15.85 2.94 1.50
N LEU A 164 14.82 2.10 1.45
CA LEU A 164 14.93 0.70 1.05
C LEU A 164 14.63 0.44 -0.44
N GLY A 165 14.24 1.47 -1.21
CA GLY A 165 14.03 1.38 -2.66
C GLY A 165 12.88 0.43 -3.06
N GLY A 166 11.94 0.15 -2.16
CA GLY A 166 10.84 -0.78 -2.44
C GLY A 166 9.95 -0.32 -3.60
N ARG A 167 9.65 0.98 -3.66
CA ARG A 167 8.86 1.62 -4.73
C ARG A 167 9.49 1.49 -6.10
N ASP A 168 10.82 1.54 -6.18
CA ASP A 168 11.56 1.49 -7.45
C ASP A 168 11.38 0.16 -8.21
N ARG A 169 10.88 -0.87 -7.53
CA ARG A 169 10.56 -2.18 -8.14
C ARG A 169 9.28 -2.18 -8.97
N PHE A 170 8.46 -1.15 -8.87
CA PHE A 170 7.13 -1.09 -9.49
C PHE A 170 6.93 0.18 -10.31
N PRO A 171 7.83 0.52 -11.25
CA PRO A 171 7.75 1.77 -12.01
C PRO A 171 6.54 1.83 -12.95
N ASP A 172 5.94 0.68 -13.25
CA ASP A 172 4.84 0.50 -14.18
C ASP A 172 3.46 0.37 -13.49
N LEU A 173 3.42 0.39 -12.15
CA LEU A 173 2.19 0.26 -11.39
C LEU A 173 1.96 1.46 -10.46
N PRO A 174 0.70 1.88 -10.26
CA PRO A 174 0.40 2.80 -9.18
C PRO A 174 0.67 2.13 -7.83
N LEU A 175 1.45 2.81 -6.98
CA LEU A 175 1.69 2.44 -5.59
C LEU A 175 1.11 3.51 -4.67
N TYR A 176 0.11 3.12 -3.91
CA TYR A 176 -0.54 3.96 -2.91
C TYR A 176 0.01 3.65 -1.52
N VAL A 177 0.32 4.70 -0.76
CA VAL A 177 0.67 4.62 0.65
C VAL A 177 -0.38 5.40 1.43
N ALA A 178 -0.89 4.84 2.52
CA ALA A 178 -1.95 5.50 3.30
C ALA A 178 -1.49 6.88 3.78
N GLY A 179 -2.33 7.90 3.61
CA GLY A 179 -2.03 9.28 3.99
C GLY A 179 -1.14 10.08 3.04
N ASP A 180 -0.65 9.49 1.94
CA ASP A 180 0.17 10.20 0.93
C ASP A 180 -0.68 11.00 -0.08
N ARG A 181 -2.02 11.00 0.02
CA ARG A 181 -2.88 11.81 -0.86
C ARG A 181 -2.71 13.30 -0.56
N ASP A 182 -2.73 14.13 -1.60
CA ASP A 182 -2.57 15.58 -1.47
C ASP A 182 -3.60 16.23 -0.53
N ASP A 183 -4.82 15.67 -0.46
CA ASP A 183 -5.90 16.12 0.43
C ASP A 183 -5.66 15.76 1.92
N ASP A 184 -4.76 14.80 2.19
CA ASP A 184 -4.44 14.27 3.53
C ASP A 184 -3.21 14.94 4.17
N ARG A 185 -2.54 15.86 3.46
CA ARG A 185 -1.46 16.67 4.02
C ARG A 185 -2.03 17.79 4.90
N PRO A 186 -1.69 17.87 6.19
CA PRO A 186 -2.12 18.99 7.04
C PRO A 186 -1.52 20.31 6.49
N GLY A 187 -2.35 21.11 5.81
CA GLY A 187 -1.95 22.42 5.27
C GLY A 187 -2.35 22.72 3.82
N ALA A 188 -3.05 21.83 3.09
CA ALA A 188 -3.43 22.08 1.69
C ALA A 188 -4.56 23.13 1.49
N ALA A 189 -5.07 23.73 2.57
CA ALA A 189 -5.95 24.90 2.51
C ALA A 189 -5.12 26.20 2.64
N GLY A 190 -4.69 26.76 1.50
CA GLY A 190 -4.27 28.16 1.42
C GLY A 190 -2.77 28.40 1.26
N ALA A 191 -2.22 28.07 0.10
CA ALA A 191 -0.99 28.70 -0.40
C ALA A 191 -1.24 29.25 -1.81
N THR A 192 -1.93 30.39 -1.89
CA THR A 192 -1.92 31.21 -3.10
C THR A 192 -0.49 31.72 -3.29
N ALA A 193 0.22 31.13 -4.26
CA ALA A 193 1.55 31.58 -4.64
C ALA A 193 1.50 33.06 -5.07
N VAL A 194 2.19 33.91 -4.31
CA VAL A 194 2.54 35.27 -4.73
C VAL A 194 3.46 35.14 -5.94
N ARG A 195 2.98 35.51 -7.13
CA ARG A 195 3.80 35.61 -8.34
C ARG A 195 4.66 36.86 -8.24
N ASP A 196 5.95 36.64 -7.97
CA ASP A 196 6.98 37.65 -8.13
C ASP A 196 7.02 38.09 -9.60
N THR A 197 6.56 39.31 -9.87
CA THR A 197 6.48 39.87 -11.22
C THR A 197 7.45 41.03 -11.30
N THR A 198 8.74 40.72 -11.35
CA THR A 198 9.75 41.71 -11.74
C THR A 198 10.74 41.09 -12.69
N LEU A 199 10.47 41.19 -14.01
CA LEU A 199 11.42 41.70 -15.00
C LEU A 199 10.85 41.66 -16.42
N THR A 200 11.24 42.69 -17.17
CA THR A 200 11.14 42.93 -18.62
C THR A 200 9.85 43.57 -19.15
N ARG A 201 9.85 44.91 -19.23
CA ARG A 201 9.28 45.64 -20.37
C ARG A 201 10.42 46.26 -21.18
N SER A 202 10.31 45.99 -22.46
CA SER A 202 11.06 46.45 -23.63
C SER A 202 11.26 47.96 -23.75
N GLU A 203 12.43 48.30 -24.28
CA GLU A 203 12.77 49.22 -25.37
C GLU A 203 11.85 50.40 -25.79
N GLU A 204 12.56 51.42 -26.29
CA GLU A 204 12.19 52.59 -27.11
C GLU A 204 11.75 53.87 -26.39
N THR A 205 12.54 54.95 -26.55
CA THR A 205 12.20 56.13 -27.39
C THR A 205 13.31 57.21 -27.34
N HIS A 206 13.82 57.55 -28.53
CA HIS A 206 14.39 58.80 -29.08
C HIS A 206 15.33 59.76 -28.31
N LEU A 207 16.31 60.23 -29.12
CA LEU A 207 17.18 61.41 -29.10
C LEU A 207 18.51 61.31 -28.34
#